data_AF-A0A930VMS8-F1
#
_entry.id   AF-A0A930VMS8-F1
#
_cell.length_a   1.000
_cell.length_b   1.000
_cell.length_c   1.000
_cell.angle_alpha   90.00
_cell.angle_beta   90.00
_cell.angle_gamma   90.00
#
_symmetry.space_group_name_H-M   'P 1'
#
loop_
_entity.id
_entity.type
_entity.pdbx_description
1 polymer ?
#
loop_
_entity_poly.entity_id
_entity_poly.type
_entity_poly.pdbx_seq_one_letter_code
_entity_poly.pdbx_strand_id
1 'polypeptide(L)'
;MSTITIDQVRPVRVARRGRPARPARPARPVQASPSVRLTRRGRIVVLLLGLAIALMAGIFLGAGSVATEHPGTPEPTRIVQVAPGDTLWGIAADAAAATGEDDIRTMVDRIERLNALDSGMVLAGQRLRVPTD
;
A
#
# COMPACT_ATOMS: atom_id res chain seq x y z
N MET A 1 -116.36 1.28 -23.79
CA MET A 1 -116.57 2.52 -24.56
C MET A 1 -115.61 3.55 -23.98
N SER A 2 -114.63 4.15 -24.64
CA SER A 2 -114.09 4.09 -26.00
C SER A 2 -112.67 4.67 -25.97
N THR A 3 -111.90 4.25 -26.96
CA THR A 3 -110.51 4.54 -27.31
C THR A 3 -110.24 6.00 -27.71
N ILE A 4 -109.00 6.48 -27.52
CA ILE A 4 -108.19 7.43 -28.35
C ILE A 4 -106.89 7.70 -27.55
N THR A 5 -105.67 7.21 -27.87
CA THR A 5 -104.76 7.22 -29.04
C THR A 5 -104.02 8.57 -29.22
N ILE A 6 -102.69 8.47 -29.52
CA ILE A 6 -101.75 9.46 -30.11
C ILE A 6 -100.91 10.23 -29.04
N ASP A 7 -99.58 10.37 -29.06
CA ASP A 7 -98.48 9.91 -29.94
C ASP A 7 -97.13 10.17 -29.24
N GLN A 8 -96.09 9.46 -29.68
CA GLN A 8 -94.75 9.34 -29.11
C GLN A 8 -93.78 10.35 -29.74
N VAL A 9 -92.84 10.90 -28.95
CA VAL A 9 -91.60 11.48 -29.49
C VAL A 9 -90.41 10.91 -28.72
N ARG A 10 -89.58 10.13 -29.43
CA ARG A 10 -88.34 9.51 -28.96
C ARG A 10 -87.15 10.46 -29.16
N PRO A 11 -86.31 10.73 -28.16
CA PRO A 11 -85.02 11.34 -28.41
C PRO A 11 -83.99 10.30 -28.91
N VAL A 12 -83.32 10.69 -30.01
CA VAL A 12 -82.32 9.94 -30.77
C VAL A 12 -81.06 9.69 -29.93
N ARG A 13 -80.62 8.43 -29.79
CA ARG A 13 -79.29 8.07 -29.26
C ARG A 13 -78.22 8.41 -30.29
N VAL A 14 -77.37 9.39 -29.97
CA VAL A 14 -76.15 9.64 -30.74
C VAL A 14 -75.10 8.59 -30.37
N ALA A 15 -74.87 7.66 -31.29
CA ALA A 15 -73.79 6.68 -31.19
C ALA A 15 -72.42 7.37 -31.35
N ARG A 16 -71.64 7.46 -30.27
CA ARG A 16 -70.21 7.81 -30.36
C ARG A 16 -69.46 6.63 -30.98
N ARG A 17 -69.01 6.80 -32.22
CA ARG A 17 -68.13 5.87 -32.94
C ARG A 17 -66.84 5.64 -32.16
N GLY A 18 -66.48 4.37 -31.97
CA GLY A 18 -65.24 3.93 -31.35
C GLY A 18 -64.02 4.37 -32.16
N ARG A 19 -62.98 4.82 -31.44
CA ARG A 19 -61.66 5.17 -31.96
C ARG A 19 -60.83 3.87 -31.98
N PRO A 20 -60.17 3.48 -33.08
CA PRO A 20 -59.38 2.25 -33.10
C PRO A 20 -58.19 2.38 -32.15
N ALA A 21 -58.09 1.46 -31.19
CA ALA A 21 -56.95 1.35 -30.28
C ALA A 21 -55.71 0.92 -31.08
N ARG A 22 -54.66 1.73 -31.03
CA ARG A 22 -53.35 1.45 -31.64
C ARG A 22 -52.66 0.36 -30.82
N PRO A 23 -52.10 -0.70 -31.43
CA PRO A 23 -51.43 -1.74 -30.65
C PRO A 23 -50.18 -1.16 -29.97
N ALA A 24 -50.10 -1.30 -28.65
CA ALA A 24 -48.93 -0.92 -27.87
C ALA A 24 -47.77 -1.87 -28.19
N ARG A 25 -46.63 -1.30 -28.58
CA ARG A 25 -45.39 -2.04 -28.86
C ARG A 25 -44.86 -2.62 -27.54
N PRO A 26 -44.45 -3.90 -27.48
CA PRO A 26 -43.93 -4.46 -26.24
C PRO A 26 -42.62 -3.76 -25.85
N ALA A 27 -42.57 -3.23 -24.63
CA ALA A 27 -41.37 -2.64 -24.05
C ALA A 27 -40.33 -3.75 -23.81
N ARG A 28 -39.12 -3.56 -24.34
CA ARG A 28 -37.99 -4.48 -24.15
C ARG A 28 -37.58 -4.43 -22.67
N PRO A 29 -37.48 -5.56 -21.94
CA PRO A 29 -37.05 -5.53 -20.55
C PRO A 29 -35.61 -5.02 -20.48
N VAL A 30 -35.40 -3.93 -19.74
CA VAL A 30 -34.07 -3.47 -19.35
C VAL A 30 -33.49 -4.55 -18.45
N GLN A 31 -32.49 -5.28 -18.93
CA GLN A 31 -31.77 -6.25 -18.11
C GLN A 31 -31.04 -5.48 -17.01
N ALA A 32 -31.58 -5.54 -15.79
CA ALA A 32 -30.90 -4.99 -14.62
C ALA A 32 -29.59 -5.78 -14.43
N SER A 33 -28.45 -5.09 -14.44
CA SER A 33 -27.17 -5.71 -14.10
C SER A 33 -27.26 -6.28 -12.69
N PRO A 34 -26.81 -7.53 -12.45
CA PRO A 34 -26.87 -8.10 -11.12
C PRO A 34 -25.99 -7.29 -10.17
N SER A 35 -26.60 -6.52 -9.27
CA SER A 35 -25.88 -5.78 -8.24
C SER A 35 -25.48 -6.74 -7.12
N VAL A 36 -24.18 -7.04 -6.99
CA VAL A 36 -23.67 -7.87 -5.90
C VAL A 36 -23.77 -7.09 -4.59
N ARG A 37 -24.76 -7.42 -3.77
CA ARG A 37 -24.91 -6.86 -2.43
C ARG A 37 -24.14 -7.73 -1.44
N LEU A 38 -22.93 -7.30 -1.09
CA LEU A 38 -22.20 -7.91 0.01
C LEU A 38 -23.00 -7.72 1.32
N THR A 39 -23.32 -8.84 1.96
CA THR A 39 -23.83 -8.84 3.33
C THR A 39 -22.79 -8.23 4.27
N ARG A 40 -23.20 -7.81 5.47
CA ARG A 40 -22.28 -7.21 6.47
C ARG A 40 -21.06 -8.12 6.73
N ARG A 41 -21.26 -9.44 6.69
CA ARG A 41 -20.19 -10.46 6.80
C ARG A 41 -19.29 -10.48 5.57
N GLY A 42 -19.85 -10.40 4.36
CA GLY A 42 -19.08 -10.33 3.12
C GLY A 42 -18.16 -9.11 3.05
N ARG A 43 -18.60 -7.95 3.55
CA ARG A 43 -17.75 -6.75 3.63
C ARG A 43 -16.53 -6.96 4.54
N ILE A 44 -16.71 -7.61 5.68
CA ILE A 44 -15.61 -7.93 6.61
C ILE A 44 -14.60 -8.85 5.93
N VAL A 45 -15.06 -9.90 5.24
CA VAL A 45 -14.17 -10.83 4.53
C VAL A 45 -13.35 -10.12 3.45
N VAL A 46 -13.98 -9.26 2.64
CA VAL A 46 -13.27 -8.50 1.60
C VAL A 46 -12.25 -7.54 2.20
N LEU A 47 -12.58 -6.87 3.31
CA LEU A 47 -11.65 -6.00 4.02
C LEU A 47 -10.44 -6.77 4.56
N LEU A 48 -10.67 -7.91 5.22
CA LEU A 48 -9.60 -8.75 5.74
C LEU A 48 -8.71 -9.30 4.63
N LEU A 49 -9.31 -9.72 3.51
CA LEU A 49 -8.57 -10.20 2.35
C LEU A 49 -7.72 -9.08 1.72
N GLY A 50 -8.30 -7.89 1.55
CA GLY A 50 -7.57 -6.72 1.06
C GLY A 50 -6.42 -6.31 1.98
N LEU A 51 -6.64 -6.34 3.30
CA LEU A 51 -5.60 -6.06 4.29
C LEU A 51 -4.47 -7.10 4.24
N ALA A 52 -4.80 -8.39 4.15
CA ALA A 52 -3.80 -9.45 4.02
C ALA A 52 -2.95 -9.28 2.75
N ILE A 53 -3.56 -8.95 1.62
CA ILE A 53 -2.84 -8.68 0.37
C ILE A 53 -1.94 -7.46 0.50
N ALA A 54 -2.42 -6.37 1.13
CA ALA A 54 -1.63 -5.16 1.34
C ALA A 54 -0.42 -5.42 2.25
N LEU A 55 -0.60 -6.18 3.34
CA LEU A 55 0.50 -6.58 4.22
C LEU A 55 1.50 -7.47 3.48
N MET A 56 1.03 -8.44 2.69
CA MET A 56 1.89 -9.31 1.89
C MET A 56 2.72 -8.48 0.88
N ALA A 57 2.08 -7.54 0.18
CA ALA A 57 2.77 -6.63 -0.73
C ALA A 57 3.77 -5.73 0.00
N GLY A 58 3.43 -5.24 1.19
CA GLY A 58 4.33 -4.49 2.07
C GLY A 58 5.56 -5.30 2.49
N ILE A 59 5.39 -6.60 2.78
CA ILE A 59 6.50 -7.51 3.08
C ILE A 59 7.37 -7.72 1.84
N PHE A 60 6.78 -8.00 0.67
CA PHE A 60 7.55 -8.20 -0.57
C PHE A 60 8.29 -6.95 -1.04
N LEU A 61 7.69 -5.76 -0.91
CA LEU A 61 8.31 -4.49 -1.26
C LEU A 61 9.31 -4.03 -0.18
N GLY A 62 9.01 -4.31 1.08
CA GLY A 62 9.88 -4.03 2.24
C GLY A 62 11.03 -5.03 2.41
N ALA A 63 11.02 -6.15 1.69
CA ALA A 63 12.11 -7.13 1.64
C ALA A 63 13.39 -6.59 0.95
N GLY A 64 13.35 -5.39 0.36
CA GLY A 64 14.58 -4.64 0.04
C GLY A 64 15.27 -4.04 1.27
N SER A 65 14.62 -4.06 2.43
CA SER A 65 15.07 -3.46 3.70
C SER A 65 15.10 -4.47 4.85
N VAL A 66 14.96 -5.77 4.58
CA VAL A 66 15.20 -6.78 5.62
C VAL A 66 16.69 -6.79 5.91
N ALA A 67 17.05 -6.21 7.06
CA ALA A 67 18.24 -6.62 7.78
C ALA A 67 18.22 -8.16 7.81
N THR A 68 19.17 -8.77 7.10
CA THR A 68 19.30 -10.21 6.94
C THR A 68 19.09 -10.92 8.28
N GLU A 69 18.27 -11.97 8.29
CA GLU A 69 17.88 -12.81 9.45
C GLU A 69 19.04 -13.58 10.11
N HIS A 70 20.24 -13.03 10.14
CA HIS A 70 21.22 -13.40 11.15
C HIS A 70 21.17 -12.25 12.17
N PRO A 71 20.97 -12.50 13.47
CA PRO A 71 21.47 -11.55 14.46
C PRO A 71 22.95 -11.44 14.16
N GLY A 72 23.34 -10.41 13.39
CA GLY A 72 24.70 -10.24 12.93
C GLY A 72 25.54 -10.28 14.18
N THR A 73 26.40 -11.29 14.32
CA THR A 73 27.40 -11.29 15.36
C THR A 73 28.05 -9.92 15.28
N PRO A 74 27.98 -9.10 16.34
CA PRO A 74 28.54 -7.77 16.30
C PRO A 74 29.98 -7.90 15.82
N GLU A 75 30.32 -7.16 14.77
CA GLU A 75 31.68 -7.13 14.25
C GLU A 75 32.65 -6.93 15.44
N PRO A 76 33.66 -7.79 15.60
CA PRO A 76 34.55 -7.70 16.74
C PRO A 76 35.33 -6.40 16.62
N THR A 77 35.16 -5.56 17.64
CA THR A 77 35.74 -4.22 17.68
C THR A 77 36.44 -4.01 19.01
N ARG A 78 37.49 -3.19 18.99
CA ARG A 78 38.15 -2.64 20.17
C ARG A 78 37.87 -1.15 20.30
N ILE A 79 37.89 -0.64 21.52
CA ILE A 79 37.81 0.80 21.75
C ILE A 79 39.21 1.39 21.74
N VAL A 80 39.44 2.33 20.81
CA VAL A 80 40.65 3.15 20.76
C VAL A 80 40.30 4.56 21.22
N GLN A 81 41.08 5.10 22.15
CA GLN A 81 40.97 6.51 22.53
C GLN A 81 41.93 7.33 21.68
N VAL A 82 41.40 8.33 20.98
CA VAL A 82 42.17 9.21 20.10
C VAL A 82 43.12 10.07 20.93
N ALA A 83 44.41 9.95 20.70
CA ALA A 83 45.45 10.76 21.34
C ALA A 83 45.65 12.10 20.61
N PRO A 84 46.27 13.10 21.26
CA PRO A 84 46.65 14.34 20.56
C PRO A 84 47.59 14.05 19.39
N GLY A 85 47.22 14.50 18.18
CA GLY A 85 47.98 14.28 16.96
C GLY A 85 47.56 13.05 16.16
N ASP A 86 46.69 12.20 16.71
CA ASP A 86 46.10 11.09 15.96
C ASP A 86 45.19 11.59 14.86
N THR A 87 45.15 10.82 13.77
CA THR A 87 44.23 11.04 12.66
C THR A 87 43.46 9.76 12.40
N LEU A 88 42.24 9.86 11.86
CA LEU A 88 41.47 8.68 11.51
C LEU A 88 42.21 7.79 10.52
N TRP A 89 42.94 8.41 9.59
CA TRP A 89 43.77 7.70 8.61
C TRP A 89 44.87 6.87 9.28
N GLY A 90 45.58 7.42 10.27
CA GLY A 90 46.62 6.69 11.01
C GLY A 90 46.04 5.50 11.80
N ILE A 91 44.94 5.73 12.51
CA ILE A 91 44.23 4.69 13.26
C ILE A 91 43.73 3.58 12.32
N ALA A 92 43.20 3.97 11.15
CA ALA A 92 42.75 3.03 10.13
C ALA A 92 43.90 2.24 9.50
N ALA A 93 45.06 2.88 9.26
CA ALA A 93 46.24 2.20 8.75
C ALA A 93 46.74 1.13 9.73
N ASP A 94 46.80 1.45 11.03
CA ASP A 94 47.17 0.50 12.08
C ASP A 94 46.18 -0.67 12.19
N ALA A 95 44.88 -0.36 12.06
CA ALA A 95 43.84 -1.38 12.06
C ALA A 95 43.95 -2.30 10.83
N ALA A 96 44.11 -1.72 9.64
CA ALA A 96 44.25 -2.45 8.38
C ALA A 96 45.45 -3.40 8.41
N ALA A 97 46.60 -2.95 8.92
CA ALA A 97 47.77 -3.79 9.12
C ALA A 97 47.54 -4.93 10.12
N ALA A 98 46.72 -4.71 11.15
CA ALA A 98 46.41 -5.73 12.15
C ALA A 98 45.40 -6.79 11.64
N THR A 99 44.45 -6.41 10.79
CA THR A 99 43.44 -7.32 10.22
C THR A 99 43.88 -7.95 8.90
N GLY A 100 44.93 -7.43 8.26
CA GLY A 100 45.35 -7.85 6.92
C GLY A 100 44.52 -7.24 5.79
N GLU A 101 43.88 -6.09 6.03
CA GLU A 101 43.18 -5.32 5.00
C GLU A 101 44.21 -4.51 4.19
N ASP A 102 44.21 -4.68 2.87
CA ASP A 102 45.16 -4.00 1.99
C ASP A 102 44.76 -2.54 1.70
N ASP A 103 43.46 -2.21 1.78
CA ASP A 103 42.94 -0.88 1.49
C ASP A 103 42.58 -0.09 2.76
N ILE A 104 43.49 0.84 3.12
CA ILE A 104 43.29 1.76 4.24
C ILE A 104 42.04 2.62 4.06
N ARG A 105 41.68 2.99 2.83
CA ARG A 105 40.50 3.84 2.60
C ARG A 105 39.20 3.08 2.90
N THR A 106 39.14 1.82 2.51
CA THR A 106 38.05 0.92 2.91
C THR A 106 37.96 0.78 4.43
N MET A 107 39.10 0.69 5.12
CA MET A 107 39.15 0.65 6.59
C MET A 107 38.69 1.97 7.23
N VAL A 108 39.07 3.13 6.68
CA VAL A 108 38.58 4.45 7.11
C VAL A 108 37.05 4.49 7.02
N ASP A 109 36.49 4.17 5.85
CA ASP A 109 35.04 4.19 5.63
C ASP A 109 34.31 3.19 6.56
N ARG A 110 34.95 2.04 6.88
CA ARG A 110 34.44 1.05 7.84
C ARG A 110 34.37 1.63 9.25
N ILE A 111 35.44 2.29 9.71
CA ILE A 111 35.49 2.93 11.03
C ILE A 111 34.50 4.11 11.11
N GLU A 112 34.35 4.91 10.05
CA GLU A 112 33.35 6.00 10.00
C GLU A 112 31.94 5.47 10.21
N ARG A 113 31.56 4.40 9.48
CA ARG A 113 30.23 3.77 9.62
C ARG A 113 30.01 3.18 11.01
N LEU A 114 31.01 2.49 11.59
CA LEU A 114 30.90 1.90 12.93
C LEU A 114 30.74 2.92 14.05
N ASN A 115 31.20 4.16 13.82
CA ASN A 115 31.16 5.24 14.81
C ASN A 115 30.17 6.35 14.48
N ALA A 116 29.41 6.22 13.38
CA ALA A 116 28.52 7.25 12.86
C ALA A 116 29.22 8.61 12.73
N LEU A 117 30.42 8.62 12.15
CA LEU A 117 31.15 9.86 11.88
C LEU A 117 30.61 10.52 10.61
N ASP A 118 30.41 11.83 10.66
CA ASP A 118 29.99 12.63 9.50
C ASP A 118 31.16 12.93 8.54
N SER A 119 32.40 12.76 9.02
CA SER A 119 33.63 12.99 8.26
C SER A 119 34.81 12.27 8.89
N GLY A 120 35.95 12.22 8.20
CA GLY A 120 37.18 11.64 8.70
C GLY A 120 37.92 12.44 9.78
N MET A 121 37.30 13.51 10.32
CA MET A 121 37.87 14.26 11.43
C MET A 121 37.58 13.57 12.77
N VAL A 122 38.62 13.49 13.60
CA VAL A 122 38.56 12.91 14.95
C VAL A 122 39.12 13.89 15.96
N LEU A 123 38.57 13.88 17.17
CA LEU A 123 38.97 14.79 18.24
C LEU A 123 39.75 14.03 19.32
N ALA A 124 40.80 14.64 19.88
CA ALA A 124 41.53 14.06 20.99
C ALA A 124 40.58 13.76 22.18
N GLY A 125 40.75 12.59 22.79
CA GLY A 125 39.87 12.07 23.83
C GLY A 125 38.62 11.33 23.31
N GLN A 126 38.29 11.43 22.02
CA GLN A 126 37.19 10.67 21.41
C GLN A 126 37.46 9.17 21.50
N ARG A 127 36.40 8.39 21.71
CA ARG A 127 36.47 6.93 21.73
C ARG A 127 35.90 6.39 20.43
N LEU A 128 36.71 5.63 19.71
CA LEU A 128 36.36 5.02 18.43
C LEU A 128 36.30 3.50 18.57
N ARG A 129 35.27 2.90 18.01
CA ARG A 129 35.18 1.47 17.71
C ARG A 129 36.02 1.18 16.47
N VAL A 130 37.02 0.33 16.61
CA VAL A 130 37.93 -0.04 15.53
C VAL A 130 37.84 -1.56 15.31
N PRO A 131 37.68 -2.03 14.06
CA PRO A 131 37.65 -3.46 13.73
C PRO A 131 38.90 -4.20 14.22
N THR A 132 38.75 -5.49 14.50
CA THR A 132 39.87 -6.37 14.89
C THR A 132 40.02 -7.61 14.02
N ASP A 133 39.19 -7.74 12.99
CA ASP A 133 39.17 -8.84 12.02
C ASP A 133 38.90 -8.37 10.57
#